data_AF-A0A068U750-F1
#
_entry.id   AF-A0A068U750-F1
#
_cell.length_a   1.000
_cell.length_b   1.000
_cell.length_c   1.000
_cell.angle_alpha   90.00
_cell.angle_beta   90.00
_cell.angle_gamma   90.00
#
_symmetry.space_group_name_H-M   'P 1'
#
loop_
_entity.id
_entity.type
_entity.pdbx_description
1 polymer ?
#
loop_
_entity_poly.entity_id
_entity_poly.type
_entity_poly.pdbx_seq_one_letter_code
_entity_poly.pdbx_strand_id
1 'polypeptide(L)'
;MASSLSTKPFLGAPSSSDGFSGLGSLQSTSKLLPASLHLPACRSHPRRLQIQAAGNSFGTYFRVTTFGESHGGGVGCIIDGCPPQIPLSETDMQVDLDRRRPGQSRITTPRKETDTCRISSGIAEGVTTGTPIKVEVPNTDQRGHDYSEMSKAYRPSHADATYDFKYGVRSVQGGGRSSARETIGRVAAGAVAKKILKLKSGTEILAYVSQAYNIVLPEGLVDHETVTLDEASLLNYHFVSFWKHLILP
;
A
#
# COMPACT_ATOMS: atom_id res chain seq x y z
N MET A 1 -15.40 -31.03 7.50
CA MET A 1 -14.87 -32.00 6.53
C MET A 1 -13.54 -31.45 6.02
N ALA A 2 -12.43 -31.87 6.60
CA ALA A 2 -11.09 -31.40 6.26
C ALA A 2 -10.60 -32.10 4.98
N SER A 3 -10.05 -31.35 4.03
CA SER A 3 -9.35 -31.90 2.87
C SER A 3 -7.90 -31.43 2.87
N SER A 4 -7.02 -32.43 2.80
CA SER A 4 -5.58 -32.40 2.99
C SER A 4 -4.83 -31.78 1.80
N LEU A 5 -3.83 -30.95 2.11
CA LEU A 5 -2.83 -30.46 1.17
C LEU A 5 -1.84 -31.58 0.82
N SER A 6 -1.74 -31.91 -0.47
CA SER A 6 -0.76 -32.86 -1.01
C SER A 6 0.46 -32.10 -1.51
N THR A 7 1.61 -32.35 -0.88
CA THR A 7 2.92 -31.79 -1.23
C THR A 7 3.54 -32.63 -2.37
N LYS A 8 3.90 -31.98 -3.49
CA LYS A 8 4.61 -32.63 -4.60
C LYS A 8 6.09 -32.87 -4.24
N PRO A 9 6.70 -34.01 -4.61
CA PRO A 9 8.13 -34.25 -4.40
C PRO A 9 8.98 -33.59 -5.48
N PHE A 10 10.16 -33.13 -5.03
CA PHE A 10 11.22 -32.49 -5.79
C PHE A 10 11.98 -33.53 -6.64
N LEU A 11 12.33 -33.16 -7.88
CA LEU A 11 13.00 -33.99 -8.89
C LEU A 11 14.30 -34.62 -8.38
N GLY A 12 14.38 -35.96 -8.46
CA GLY A 12 15.61 -36.74 -8.35
C GLY A 12 16.30 -36.87 -9.70
N ALA A 13 17.62 -36.70 -9.72
CA ALA A 13 18.47 -37.02 -10.88
C ALA A 13 18.90 -38.50 -10.83
N PRO A 14 19.04 -39.17 -11.99
CA PRO A 14 19.19 -40.62 -12.06
C PRO A 14 20.63 -41.11 -11.82
N SER A 15 20.68 -42.30 -11.22
CA SER A 15 21.82 -43.19 -11.06
C SER A 15 22.31 -43.75 -12.40
N SER A 16 23.64 -43.80 -12.55
CA SER A 16 24.36 -44.48 -13.63
C SER A 16 24.37 -46.00 -13.48
N SER A 17 24.18 -46.73 -14.58
CA SER A 17 24.66 -48.11 -14.73
C SER A 17 24.88 -48.45 -16.22
N ASP A 18 26.17 -48.56 -16.56
CA ASP A 18 26.84 -49.59 -17.35
C ASP A 18 26.22 -50.13 -18.66
N GLY A 19 27.05 -50.07 -19.71
CA GLY A 19 26.84 -50.74 -20.99
C GLY A 19 28.07 -50.63 -21.89
N PHE A 20 29.15 -51.30 -21.51
CA PHE A 20 30.42 -51.38 -22.24
C PHE A 20 30.30 -52.34 -23.44
N SER A 21 30.75 -51.94 -24.63
CA SER A 21 31.18 -52.86 -25.68
C SER A 21 32.46 -52.32 -26.31
N GLY A 22 33.55 -53.07 -26.12
CA GLY A 22 34.88 -52.72 -26.57
C GLY A 22 35.26 -53.41 -27.87
N LEU A 23 36.20 -52.81 -28.59
CA LEU A 23 37.13 -53.47 -29.51
C LEU A 23 38.28 -52.50 -29.82
N GLY A 24 39.53 -52.91 -29.56
CA GLY A 24 40.69 -52.33 -30.25
C GLY A 24 41.90 -51.96 -29.40
N SER A 25 42.78 -52.96 -29.23
CA SER A 25 44.24 -52.89 -29.32
C SER A 25 45.08 -52.10 -28.30
N LEU A 26 45.99 -52.86 -27.69
CA LEU A 26 47.16 -52.48 -26.90
C LEU A 26 48.15 -51.62 -27.70
N GLN A 27 48.74 -50.59 -27.08
CA GLN A 27 50.15 -50.58 -26.64
C GLN A 27 50.63 -49.17 -26.24
N SER A 28 51.57 -49.19 -25.28
CA SER A 28 52.64 -48.23 -25.02
C SER A 28 52.40 -47.16 -23.95
N THR A 29 53.18 -47.32 -22.90
CA THR A 29 53.27 -46.57 -21.65
C THR A 29 54.00 -45.24 -21.83
N SER A 30 53.43 -44.14 -21.34
CA SER A 30 54.20 -42.99 -20.91
C SER A 30 53.55 -42.31 -19.70
N LYS A 31 54.31 -42.28 -18.61
CA LYS A 31 54.06 -41.66 -17.31
C LYS A 31 53.47 -40.25 -17.41
N LEU A 32 52.34 -39.98 -16.76
CA LEU A 32 51.96 -38.64 -16.29
C LEU A 32 51.20 -38.77 -14.96
N LEU A 33 51.62 -37.95 -13.98
CA LEU A 33 51.08 -37.84 -12.62
C LEU A 33 49.58 -37.46 -12.65
N PRO A 34 48.76 -37.84 -11.64
CA PRO A 34 47.36 -37.44 -11.62
C PRO A 34 47.29 -35.92 -11.40
N ALA A 35 46.63 -35.23 -12.33
CA ALA A 35 46.27 -33.83 -12.16
C ALA A 35 45.43 -33.68 -10.89
N SER A 36 45.90 -32.86 -9.96
CA SER A 36 45.14 -32.43 -8.80
C SER A 36 43.82 -31.80 -9.26
N LEU A 37 42.71 -32.45 -8.94
CA LEU A 37 41.37 -31.90 -9.12
C LEU A 37 41.23 -30.65 -8.26
N HIS A 38 41.48 -29.49 -8.85
CA HIS A 38 41.04 -28.21 -8.29
C HIS A 38 39.55 -28.05 -8.59
N LEU A 39 38.72 -28.46 -7.63
CA LEU A 39 37.35 -27.99 -7.55
C LEU A 39 37.39 -26.46 -7.40
N PRO A 40 36.84 -25.67 -8.33
CA PRO A 40 36.79 -24.23 -8.15
C PRO A 40 35.90 -23.96 -6.93
N ALA A 41 36.52 -23.43 -5.87
CA ALA A 41 35.77 -22.91 -4.74
C ALA A 41 34.84 -21.83 -5.30
N CYS A 42 33.56 -22.15 -5.41
CA CYS A 42 32.53 -21.22 -5.84
C CYS A 42 32.55 -20.08 -4.82
N ARG A 43 33.17 -18.95 -5.17
CA ARG A 43 33.21 -17.77 -4.32
C ARG A 43 31.78 -17.24 -4.22
N SER A 44 31.06 -17.68 -3.20
CA SER A 44 29.81 -17.06 -2.79
C SER A 44 30.15 -15.62 -2.41
N HIS A 45 29.95 -14.70 -3.33
CA HIS A 45 29.99 -13.29 -2.98
C HIS A 45 28.90 -13.11 -1.92
N PRO A 46 29.23 -12.58 -0.72
CA PRO A 46 28.20 -12.24 0.23
C PRO A 46 27.25 -11.29 -0.49
N ARG A 47 25.99 -11.71 -0.71
CA ARG A 47 24.99 -10.84 -1.31
C ARG A 47 24.87 -9.66 -0.36
N ARG A 48 25.39 -8.50 -0.77
CA ARG A 48 25.17 -7.25 -0.05
C ARG A 48 23.65 -7.07 -0.02
N LEU A 49 23.06 -7.20 1.16
CA LEU A 49 21.63 -6.96 1.36
C LEU A 49 21.36 -5.50 0.99
N GLN A 50 20.84 -5.28 -0.22
CA GLN A 50 20.39 -3.97 -0.64
C GLN A 50 18.96 -3.80 -0.17
N ILE A 51 18.78 -2.95 0.85
CA ILE A 51 17.45 -2.58 1.32
C ILE A 51 16.84 -1.67 0.24
N GLN A 52 15.84 -2.16 -0.48
CA GLN A 52 15.05 -1.33 -1.37
C GLN A 52 13.92 -0.66 -0.57
N ALA A 53 13.93 0.67 -0.55
CA ALA A 53 12.84 1.45 0.01
C ALA A 53 11.53 1.14 -0.74
N ALA A 54 10.41 1.11 -0.01
CA ALA A 54 9.10 0.90 -0.63
C ALA A 54 8.77 2.06 -1.58
N GLY A 55 8.29 1.75 -2.78
CA GLY A 55 7.83 2.75 -3.75
C GLY A 55 6.70 3.60 -3.17
N ASN A 56 6.81 4.92 -3.32
CA ASN A 56 5.80 5.90 -2.91
C ASN A 56 5.05 6.54 -4.06
N SER A 57 5.38 6.15 -5.29
CA SER A 57 4.75 6.65 -6.51
C SER A 57 3.82 5.61 -7.12
N PHE A 58 2.65 6.04 -7.58
CA PHE A 58 1.65 5.23 -8.27
C PHE A 58 1.22 5.94 -9.57
N GLY A 59 0.99 5.18 -10.64
CA GLY A 59 0.56 5.70 -11.95
C GLY A 59 1.72 6.04 -12.90
N THR A 60 1.36 6.23 -14.18
CA THR A 60 2.32 6.47 -15.28
C THR A 60 2.24 7.91 -15.78
N TYR A 61 1.08 8.30 -16.34
CA TYR A 61 0.85 9.67 -16.83
C TYR A 61 0.28 10.55 -15.73
N PHE A 62 -0.86 10.16 -15.16
CA PHE A 62 -1.33 10.71 -13.90
C PHE A 62 -0.61 9.98 -12.77
N ARG A 63 0.46 10.59 -12.25
CA ARG A 63 1.34 9.96 -11.28
C ARG A 63 1.22 10.66 -9.93
N VAL A 64 1.03 9.87 -8.88
CA VAL A 64 0.86 10.35 -7.51
C VAL A 64 2.01 9.85 -6.67
N THR A 65 2.75 10.77 -6.05
CA THR A 65 3.83 10.44 -5.12
C THR A 65 3.44 10.89 -3.72
N THR A 66 3.26 9.94 -2.79
CA THR A 66 2.88 10.25 -1.39
C THR A 66 4.11 10.50 -0.51
N PHE A 67 3.97 11.35 0.50
CA PHE A 67 5.03 11.64 1.46
C PHE A 67 4.48 11.88 2.88
N GLY A 68 5.39 11.83 3.85
CA GLY A 68 5.13 12.15 5.25
C GLY A 68 4.74 10.96 6.12
N GLU A 69 4.84 11.18 7.43
CA GLU A 69 4.54 10.23 8.49
C GLU A 69 3.50 10.83 9.44
N SER A 70 2.71 10.00 10.12
CA SER A 70 1.64 10.51 11.00
C SER A 70 2.11 11.22 12.27
N HIS A 71 3.39 11.10 12.63
CA HIS A 71 4.03 11.82 13.74
C HIS A 71 5.12 12.79 13.25
N GLY A 72 5.20 13.04 11.94
CA GLY A 72 6.03 14.10 11.38
C GLY A 72 5.26 15.43 11.32
N GLY A 73 5.79 16.41 10.57
CA GLY A 73 5.13 17.72 10.40
C GLY A 73 3.81 17.69 9.63
N GLY A 74 3.59 16.65 8.81
CA GLY A 74 2.39 16.50 7.99
C GLY A 74 2.50 15.34 7.01
N VAL A 75 1.43 15.09 6.28
CA VAL A 75 1.38 14.11 5.19
C VAL A 75 0.83 14.77 3.92
N GLY A 76 1.09 14.18 2.77
CA GLY A 76 0.62 14.77 1.52
C GLY A 76 0.96 13.97 0.28
N CYS A 77 0.80 14.63 -0.87
CA CYS A 77 1.17 14.08 -2.15
C CYS A 77 1.62 15.14 -3.16
N ILE A 78 2.33 14.67 -4.18
CA ILE A 78 2.61 15.40 -5.41
C ILE A 78 1.89 14.66 -6.54
N ILE A 79 1.12 15.39 -7.33
CA ILE A 79 0.35 14.88 -8.46
C ILE A 79 0.97 15.44 -9.75
N ASP A 80 1.55 14.56 -10.55
CA ASP A 80 2.06 14.85 -11.88
C ASP A 80 1.04 14.47 -12.95
N GLY A 81 1.06 15.17 -14.08
CA GLY A 81 0.24 14.84 -15.26
C GLY A 81 -1.24 15.19 -15.15
N CYS A 82 -1.60 16.08 -14.22
CA CYS A 82 -2.90 16.73 -14.22
C CYS A 82 -2.98 17.69 -15.43
N PRO A 83 -4.00 17.61 -16.30
CA PRO A 83 -4.14 18.54 -17.42
C PRO A 83 -4.32 19.99 -16.94
N PRO A 84 -3.90 20.99 -17.72
CA PRO A 84 -4.14 22.40 -17.41
C PRO A 84 -5.61 22.79 -17.59
N GLN A 85 -5.98 23.96 -17.07
CA GLN A 85 -7.29 24.60 -17.20
C GLN A 85 -8.45 23.84 -16.54
N ILE A 86 -8.16 23.06 -15.51
CA ILE A 86 -9.18 22.39 -14.71
C ILE A 86 -9.44 23.25 -13.47
N PRO A 87 -10.68 23.73 -13.24
CA PRO A 87 -11.02 24.43 -12.02
C PRO A 87 -10.73 23.54 -10.81
N LEU A 88 -9.92 24.00 -9.88
CA LEU A 88 -9.51 23.21 -8.72
C LEU A 88 -9.23 24.11 -7.51
N SER A 89 -9.77 23.73 -6.37
CA SER A 89 -9.51 24.36 -5.07
C SER A 89 -9.41 23.30 -3.96
N GLU A 90 -8.94 23.71 -2.79
CA GLU A 90 -8.89 22.84 -1.59
C GLU A 90 -10.26 22.25 -1.26
N THR A 91 -11.34 23.01 -1.46
CA THR A 91 -12.71 22.58 -1.17
C THR A 91 -13.12 21.35 -1.97
N ASP A 92 -12.61 21.19 -3.19
CA ASP A 92 -12.89 20.01 -4.02
C ASP A 92 -12.33 18.72 -3.40
N MET A 93 -11.15 18.81 -2.78
CA MET A 93 -10.51 17.68 -2.10
C MET A 93 -11.07 17.48 -0.69
N GLN A 94 -11.45 18.56 -0.03
CA GLN A 94 -11.91 18.53 1.36
C GLN A 94 -13.15 17.67 1.53
N VAL A 95 -14.06 17.61 0.55
CA VAL A 95 -15.25 16.73 0.61
C VAL A 95 -14.86 15.26 0.80
N ASP A 96 -13.91 14.76 0.01
CA ASP A 96 -13.47 13.37 0.10
C ASP A 96 -12.55 13.14 1.32
N LEU A 97 -11.75 14.13 1.72
CA LEU A 97 -10.94 14.06 2.94
C LEU A 97 -11.79 14.05 4.21
N ASP A 98 -12.85 14.85 4.25
CA ASP A 98 -13.78 14.89 5.37
C ASP A 98 -14.50 13.56 5.53
N ARG A 99 -14.89 12.89 4.44
CA ARG A 99 -15.46 11.53 4.46
C ARG A 99 -14.48 10.50 5.01
N ARG A 100 -13.19 10.65 4.72
CA ARG A 100 -12.10 9.77 5.19
C ARG A 100 -11.72 10.02 6.65
N ARG A 101 -11.90 11.25 7.14
CA ARG A 101 -11.36 11.75 8.42
C ARG A 101 -11.69 10.81 9.60
N PRO A 102 -10.72 10.47 10.46
CA PRO A 102 -10.99 9.71 11.68
C PRO A 102 -11.81 10.54 12.69
N GLY A 103 -12.33 9.91 13.73
CA GLY A 103 -13.02 10.62 14.81
C GLY A 103 -14.46 11.03 14.49
N GLN A 104 -15.01 10.61 13.34
CA GLN A 104 -16.42 10.81 13.01
C GLN A 104 -17.38 9.98 13.91
N SER A 105 -16.86 8.97 14.62
CA SER A 105 -17.69 8.15 15.50
C SER A 105 -16.94 7.60 16.71
N ARG A 106 -17.70 7.12 17.71
CA ARG A 106 -17.18 6.50 18.95
C ARG A 106 -16.30 5.26 18.71
N ILE A 107 -16.43 4.60 17.55
CA ILE A 107 -15.65 3.39 17.20
C ILE A 107 -14.30 3.75 16.55
N THR A 108 -14.18 4.95 15.99
CA THR A 108 -12.94 5.38 15.33
C THR A 108 -11.91 5.85 16.35
N THR A 109 -10.65 5.96 15.92
CA THR A 109 -9.57 6.46 16.77
C THR A 109 -9.93 7.82 17.38
N PRO A 110 -9.54 8.12 18.64
CA PRO A 110 -9.91 9.36 19.33
C PRO A 110 -9.21 10.62 18.79
N ARG A 111 -8.32 10.49 17.80
CA ARG A 111 -7.58 11.61 17.21
C ARG A 111 -8.55 12.59 16.55
N LYS A 112 -8.36 13.89 16.82
CA LYS A 112 -9.16 14.98 16.24
C LYS A 112 -8.38 15.74 15.18
N GLU A 113 -7.85 14.99 14.22
CA GLU A 113 -7.19 15.57 13.05
C GLU A 113 -8.24 16.22 12.16
N THR A 114 -8.07 17.48 11.78
CA THR A 114 -9.02 18.19 10.90
C THR A 114 -8.89 17.75 9.44
N ASP A 115 -7.73 17.20 9.08
CA ASP A 115 -7.33 16.85 7.72
C ASP A 115 -7.57 17.97 6.70
N THR A 116 -7.34 19.22 7.13
CA THR A 116 -7.44 20.39 6.26
C THR A 116 -6.30 20.37 5.26
N CYS A 117 -6.63 20.25 3.98
CA CYS A 117 -5.65 20.27 2.91
C CYS A 117 -5.29 21.69 2.48
N ARG A 118 -4.07 21.83 1.97
CA ARG A 118 -3.56 23.05 1.36
C ARG A 118 -2.84 22.70 0.07
N ILE A 119 -3.13 23.45 -0.99
CA ILE A 119 -2.46 23.30 -2.27
C ILE A 119 -1.31 24.30 -2.33
N SER A 120 -0.08 23.81 -2.48
CA SER A 120 1.11 24.67 -2.46
C SER A 120 1.66 24.98 -3.86
N SER A 121 1.19 24.31 -4.91
CA SER A 121 1.68 24.50 -6.29
C SER A 121 0.71 23.90 -7.32
N GLY A 122 0.94 24.18 -8.61
CA GLY A 122 0.20 23.58 -9.73
C GLY A 122 -1.15 24.24 -10.04
N ILE A 123 -1.45 25.35 -9.37
CA ILE A 123 -2.68 26.14 -9.56
C ILE A 123 -2.32 27.61 -9.73
N ALA A 124 -2.99 28.27 -10.67
CA ALA A 124 -2.98 29.71 -10.85
C ALA A 124 -4.43 30.17 -11.10
N GLU A 125 -4.87 31.25 -10.43
CA GLU A 125 -6.21 31.83 -10.62
C GLU A 125 -7.36 30.81 -10.49
N GLY A 126 -7.21 29.80 -9.62
CA GLY A 126 -8.24 28.78 -9.38
C GLY A 126 -8.30 27.68 -10.44
N VAL A 127 -7.37 27.62 -11.39
CA VAL A 127 -7.26 26.55 -12.38
C VAL A 127 -5.90 25.87 -12.35
N THR A 128 -5.86 24.60 -12.74
CA THR A 128 -4.61 23.85 -12.85
C THR A 128 -3.73 24.41 -13.98
N THR A 129 -2.43 24.47 -13.75
CA THR A 129 -1.45 25.00 -14.73
C THR A 129 -0.87 23.91 -15.64
N GLY A 130 -1.12 22.63 -15.32
CA GLY A 130 -0.46 21.49 -15.96
C GLY A 130 0.89 21.11 -15.33
N THR A 131 1.38 21.90 -14.37
CA THR A 131 2.59 21.57 -13.60
C THR A 131 2.23 20.69 -12.39
N PRO A 132 3.22 20.06 -11.72
CA PRO A 132 2.95 19.24 -10.55
C PRO A 132 2.15 19.98 -9.47
N ILE A 133 1.13 19.31 -8.93
CA ILE A 133 0.29 19.84 -7.85
C ILE A 133 0.77 19.22 -6.54
N LYS A 134 1.29 20.05 -5.64
CA LYS A 134 1.64 19.64 -4.27
C LYS A 134 0.47 19.90 -3.34
N VAL A 135 0.02 18.87 -2.64
CA VAL A 135 -0.99 18.94 -1.58
C VAL A 135 -0.36 18.53 -0.26
N GLU A 136 -0.57 19.34 0.77
CA GLU A 136 -0.08 19.10 2.13
C GLU A 136 -1.22 19.17 3.15
N VAL A 137 -1.16 18.30 4.16
CA VAL A 137 -2.05 18.28 5.32
C VAL A 137 -1.16 18.24 6.58
N PRO A 138 -1.17 19.30 7.41
CA PRO A 138 -0.39 19.31 8.64
C PRO A 138 -0.95 18.32 9.66
N ASN A 139 -0.08 17.73 10.47
CA ASN A 139 -0.48 16.89 11.60
C ASN A 139 -0.71 17.77 12.84
N THR A 140 -1.91 17.73 13.46
CA THR A 140 -2.26 18.61 14.59
C THR A 140 -2.29 17.92 15.96
N ASP A 141 -2.49 16.60 16.03
CA ASP A 141 -2.61 15.84 17.29
C ASP A 141 -1.39 14.92 17.50
N GLN A 142 -0.20 15.52 17.56
CA GLN A 142 1.05 14.81 17.85
C GLN A 142 1.25 14.66 19.36
N ARG A 143 0.74 13.56 19.94
CA ARG A 143 1.03 13.21 21.34
C ARG A 143 2.29 12.37 21.44
N GLY A 144 3.40 12.99 21.80
CA GLY A 144 4.71 12.32 21.92
C GLY A 144 4.87 11.41 23.14
N HIS A 145 4.06 11.60 24.19
CA HIS A 145 4.30 10.98 25.51
C HIS A 145 3.54 9.69 25.81
N ASP A 146 2.50 9.34 25.05
CA ASP A 146 1.60 8.21 25.36
C ASP A 146 2.15 6.82 24.92
N TYR A 147 3.38 6.75 24.40
CA TYR A 147 3.89 5.56 23.69
C TYR A 147 5.15 4.93 24.32
N SER A 148 5.52 5.30 25.55
CA SER A 148 6.75 4.81 26.20
C SER A 148 6.76 3.28 26.39
N GLU A 149 5.61 2.66 26.66
CA GLU A 149 5.49 1.20 26.76
C GLU A 149 5.60 0.48 25.40
N MET A 150 5.15 1.13 24.31
CA MET A 150 5.24 0.61 22.95
C MET A 150 6.69 0.57 22.41
N SER A 151 7.64 1.14 23.13
CA SER A 151 9.06 0.94 22.84
C SER A 151 9.54 -0.47 23.18
N LYS A 152 8.87 -1.22 24.04
CA LYS A 152 9.41 -2.49 24.55
C LYS A 152 9.02 -3.71 23.72
N ALA A 153 7.91 -3.67 22.99
CA ALA A 153 7.38 -4.81 22.23
C ALA A 153 6.81 -4.40 20.87
N TYR A 154 6.81 -5.34 19.92
CA TYR A 154 6.11 -5.17 18.64
C TYR A 154 4.60 -5.41 18.82
N ARG A 155 3.76 -4.52 18.28
CA ARG A 155 2.31 -4.67 18.41
C ARG A 155 1.81 -5.77 17.47
N PRO A 156 0.95 -6.69 17.93
CA PRO A 156 0.31 -7.67 17.06
C PRO A 156 -0.41 -6.98 15.89
N SER A 157 -0.31 -7.56 14.70
CA SER A 157 -0.92 -7.04 13.46
C SER A 157 -0.49 -5.64 13.02
N HIS A 158 0.62 -5.11 13.54
CA HIS A 158 1.21 -3.84 13.09
C HIS A 158 2.52 -4.08 12.33
N ALA A 159 2.93 -3.08 11.54
CA ALA A 159 4.13 -3.16 10.73
C ALA A 159 5.43 -2.89 11.52
N ASP A 160 5.38 -2.86 12.85
CA ASP A 160 6.52 -2.45 13.69
C ASP A 160 7.74 -3.34 13.45
N ALA A 161 7.57 -4.66 13.55
CA ALA A 161 8.65 -5.61 13.35
C ALA A 161 9.17 -5.57 11.91
N THR A 162 8.29 -5.53 10.91
CA THR A 162 8.71 -5.54 9.50
C THR A 162 9.47 -4.28 9.12
N TYR A 163 9.09 -3.11 9.64
CA TYR A 163 9.84 -1.87 9.45
C TYR A 163 11.19 -1.92 10.15
N ASP A 164 11.25 -2.43 11.37
CA ASP A 164 12.50 -2.54 12.14
C ASP A 164 13.48 -3.50 11.46
N PHE A 165 13.02 -4.70 11.04
CA PHE A 165 13.84 -5.64 10.29
C PHE A 165 14.28 -5.12 8.91
N LYS A 166 13.41 -4.37 8.22
CA LYS A 166 13.69 -3.89 6.87
C LYS A 166 14.59 -2.66 6.86
N TYR A 167 14.36 -1.70 7.75
CA TYR A 167 14.99 -0.37 7.72
C TYR A 167 15.93 -0.10 8.90
N GLY A 168 15.91 -0.94 9.93
CA GLY A 168 16.70 -0.74 11.17
C GLY A 168 16.22 0.43 12.02
N VAL A 169 15.06 1.02 11.68
CA VAL A 169 14.47 2.14 12.39
C VAL A 169 12.96 1.99 12.43
N ARG A 170 12.37 2.24 13.61
CA ARG A 170 10.93 2.22 13.84
C ARG A 170 10.44 3.53 14.43
N SER A 171 9.24 3.94 14.01
CA SER A 171 8.56 5.11 14.59
C SER A 171 7.72 4.66 15.78
N VAL A 172 8.33 4.58 16.97
CA VAL A 172 7.67 4.07 18.20
C VAL A 172 6.44 4.91 18.60
N GLN A 173 6.49 6.21 18.31
CA GLN A 173 5.41 7.16 18.65
C GLN A 173 4.12 6.90 17.87
N GLY A 174 4.15 6.06 16.83
CA GLY A 174 2.95 5.70 16.08
C GLY A 174 3.17 4.63 15.03
N GLY A 175 2.49 4.75 13.89
CA GLY A 175 2.63 3.82 12.76
C GLY A 175 3.63 4.30 11.70
N GLY A 176 4.32 5.43 11.91
CA GLY A 176 5.17 6.06 10.90
C GLY A 176 4.45 6.20 9.54
N ARG A 177 5.09 5.69 8.49
CA ARG A 177 4.55 5.67 7.12
C ARG A 177 3.51 4.56 6.87
N SER A 178 3.43 3.52 7.71
CA SER A 178 2.34 2.53 7.65
C SER A 178 1.04 3.00 8.32
N SER A 179 1.00 4.25 8.76
CA SER A 179 -0.19 4.83 9.36
C SER A 179 -1.32 5.01 8.34
N ALA A 180 -2.57 4.89 8.81
CA ALA A 180 -3.75 5.22 8.02
C ALA A 180 -3.73 6.65 7.47
N ARG A 181 -2.92 7.57 8.04
CA ARG A 181 -2.74 8.93 7.49
C ARG A 181 -2.10 8.97 6.11
N GLU A 182 -1.34 7.94 5.70
CA GLU A 182 -0.79 7.88 4.33
C GLU A 182 -1.90 7.97 3.26
N THR A 183 -3.09 7.47 3.59
CA THR A 183 -4.26 7.52 2.69
C THR A 183 -4.72 8.93 2.36
N ILE A 184 -4.34 9.96 3.13
CA ILE A 184 -4.64 11.36 2.82
C ILE A 184 -4.12 11.75 1.44
N GLY A 185 -2.87 11.40 1.14
CA GLY A 185 -2.28 11.69 -0.16
C GLY A 185 -3.02 10.98 -1.31
N ARG A 186 -3.50 9.77 -1.06
CA ARG A 186 -4.29 9.00 -2.05
C ARG A 186 -5.68 9.59 -2.26
N VAL A 187 -6.36 9.98 -1.19
CA VAL A 187 -7.71 10.55 -1.25
C VAL A 187 -7.69 11.93 -1.90
N ALA A 188 -6.72 12.78 -1.55
CA ALA A 188 -6.55 14.09 -2.20
C ALA A 188 -6.30 13.95 -3.71
N ALA A 189 -5.39 13.05 -4.10
CA ALA A 189 -5.15 12.79 -5.52
C ALA A 189 -6.35 12.14 -6.23
N GLY A 190 -7.08 11.26 -5.52
CA GLY A 190 -8.31 10.65 -6.00
C GLY A 190 -9.42 11.68 -6.27
N ALA A 191 -9.56 12.70 -5.43
CA ALA A 191 -10.51 13.79 -5.65
C ALA A 191 -10.18 14.56 -6.93
N VAL A 192 -8.90 14.85 -7.19
CA VAL A 192 -8.45 15.47 -8.45
C VAL A 192 -8.78 14.57 -9.64
N ALA A 193 -8.46 13.28 -9.57
CA ALA A 193 -8.76 12.32 -10.63
C ALA A 193 -10.27 12.21 -10.90
N LYS A 194 -11.10 12.12 -9.85
CA LYS A 194 -12.57 12.09 -9.95
C LYS A 194 -13.10 13.35 -10.63
N LYS A 195 -12.56 14.53 -10.29
CA LYS A 195 -12.95 15.79 -10.92
C LYS A 195 -12.60 15.82 -12.41
N ILE A 196 -11.40 15.36 -12.78
CA ILE A 196 -10.98 15.23 -14.19
C ILE A 196 -11.95 14.33 -14.96
N LEU A 197 -12.22 13.14 -14.43
CA LEU A 197 -13.09 12.15 -15.08
C LEU A 197 -14.53 12.67 -15.22
N LYS A 198 -15.07 13.31 -14.19
CA LYS A 198 -16.41 13.92 -14.25
C LYS A 198 -16.49 15.01 -15.33
N LEU A 199 -15.49 15.89 -15.42
CA LEU A 199 -15.48 16.97 -16.40
C LEU A 199 -15.22 16.51 -17.84
N LYS A 200 -14.42 15.45 -18.04
CA LYS A 200 -14.02 15.02 -19.39
C LYS A 200 -14.89 13.93 -19.98
N SER A 201 -15.45 13.05 -19.17
CA SER A 201 -16.23 11.89 -19.64
C SER A 201 -17.56 11.71 -18.90
N GLY A 202 -17.92 12.60 -17.97
CA GLY A 202 -19.12 12.43 -17.15
C GLY A 202 -19.05 11.22 -16.22
N THR A 203 -17.85 10.68 -15.98
CA THR A 203 -17.69 9.44 -15.22
C THR A 203 -17.71 9.73 -13.72
N GLU A 204 -18.57 9.01 -13.00
CA GLU A 204 -18.63 9.03 -11.54
C GLU A 204 -18.11 7.73 -10.96
N ILE A 205 -17.46 7.82 -9.80
CA ILE A 205 -16.89 6.66 -9.09
C ILE A 205 -17.50 6.64 -7.70
N LEU A 206 -18.26 5.58 -7.44
CA LEU A 206 -18.99 5.36 -6.19
C LEU A 206 -18.44 4.13 -5.48
N ALA A 207 -18.52 4.14 -4.14
CA ALA A 207 -18.10 3.02 -3.31
C ALA A 207 -19.03 2.89 -2.11
N TYR A 208 -19.39 1.66 -1.78
CA TYR A 208 -20.20 1.34 -0.61
C TYR A 208 -19.77 0.00 0.01
N VAL A 209 -20.13 -0.21 1.28
CA VAL A 209 -19.85 -1.46 2.00
C VAL A 209 -20.91 -2.50 1.67
N SER A 210 -20.50 -3.62 1.06
CA SER A 210 -21.38 -4.75 0.76
C SER A 210 -21.43 -5.80 1.88
N GLN A 211 -20.44 -5.84 2.77
CA GLN A 211 -20.35 -6.82 3.85
C GLN A 211 -19.43 -6.34 4.98
N ALA A 212 -19.78 -6.68 6.22
CA ALA A 212 -18.85 -6.70 7.33
C ALA A 212 -19.13 -7.88 8.25
N TYR A 213 -18.07 -8.64 8.55
CA TYR A 213 -18.16 -9.92 9.24
C TYR A 213 -19.17 -10.86 8.55
N ASN A 214 -20.17 -11.38 9.26
CA ASN A 214 -21.22 -12.26 8.74
C ASN A 214 -22.47 -11.51 8.24
N ILE A 215 -22.48 -10.18 8.29
CA ILE A 215 -23.60 -9.35 7.84
C ILE A 215 -23.34 -8.93 6.39
N VAL A 216 -24.17 -9.44 5.49
CA VAL A 216 -24.08 -9.21 4.03
C VAL A 216 -25.26 -8.36 3.60
N LEU A 217 -25.01 -7.41 2.70
CA LEU A 217 -26.05 -6.61 2.08
C LEU A 217 -26.97 -7.50 1.22
N PRO A 218 -28.30 -7.40 1.35
CA PRO A 218 -29.23 -8.20 0.56
C PRO A 218 -29.00 -8.07 -0.96
N GLU A 219 -29.07 -9.19 -1.67
CA GLU A 219 -29.00 -9.21 -3.13
C GLU A 219 -30.16 -8.37 -3.72
N GLY A 220 -29.87 -7.58 -4.75
CA GLY A 220 -30.84 -6.72 -5.43
C GLY A 220 -31.21 -5.44 -4.68
N LEU A 221 -30.64 -5.15 -3.49
CA LEU A 221 -30.89 -3.89 -2.78
C LEU A 221 -30.27 -2.67 -3.49
N VAL A 222 -29.16 -2.87 -4.19
CA VAL A 222 -28.46 -1.82 -4.93
C VAL A 222 -28.57 -2.10 -6.40
N ASP A 223 -29.18 -1.18 -7.14
CA ASP A 223 -29.14 -1.16 -8.58
C ASP A 223 -27.86 -0.45 -9.05
N HIS A 224 -26.95 -1.20 -9.67
CA HIS A 224 -25.65 -0.69 -10.12
C HIS A 224 -25.75 0.26 -11.32
N GLU A 225 -26.89 0.30 -12.02
CA GLU A 225 -27.07 1.20 -13.17
C GLU A 225 -27.55 2.59 -12.74
N THR A 226 -28.25 2.67 -11.60
CA THR A 226 -28.92 3.91 -11.15
C THR A 226 -28.40 4.46 -9.83
N VAL A 227 -27.56 3.70 -9.10
CA VAL A 227 -27.05 4.11 -7.79
C VAL A 227 -26.40 5.49 -7.82
N THR A 228 -26.85 6.34 -6.92
CA THR A 228 -26.34 7.71 -6.76
C THR A 228 -25.30 7.80 -5.65
N LEU A 229 -24.55 8.91 -5.63
CA LEU A 229 -23.60 9.18 -4.54
C LEU A 229 -24.28 9.31 -3.18
N ASP A 230 -25.49 9.85 -3.14
CA ASP A 230 -26.25 10.04 -1.90
C ASP A 230 -26.73 8.68 -1.37
N GLU A 231 -27.25 7.82 -2.24
CA GLU A 231 -27.62 6.45 -1.87
C GLU A 231 -26.42 5.64 -1.39
N ALA A 232 -25.29 5.69 -2.11
CA ALA A 232 -24.05 5.04 -1.68
C ALA A 232 -23.58 5.56 -0.30
N SER A 233 -23.73 6.86 -0.05
CA SER A 233 -23.37 7.48 1.23
C SER A 233 -24.32 7.07 2.36
N LEU A 234 -25.63 6.99 2.08
CA LEU A 234 -26.63 6.51 3.03
C LEU A 234 -26.42 5.04 3.37
N LEU A 235 -26.14 4.18 2.39
CA LEU A 235 -25.82 2.77 2.63
C LEU A 235 -24.63 2.64 3.59
N ASN A 236 -23.58 3.43 3.37
CA ASN A 236 -22.43 3.45 4.26
C ASN A 236 -22.80 3.95 5.68
N TYR A 237 -23.62 4.99 5.79
CA TYR A 237 -24.08 5.51 7.07
C TYR A 237 -24.91 4.49 7.85
N HIS A 238 -25.91 3.88 7.21
CA HIS A 238 -26.75 2.84 7.81
C HIS A 238 -25.93 1.63 8.22
N PHE A 239 -24.97 1.23 7.40
CA PHE A 239 -24.08 0.12 7.70
C PHE A 239 -23.25 0.41 8.97
N VAL A 240 -22.62 1.59 9.04
CA VAL A 240 -21.86 2.02 10.23
C VAL A 240 -22.77 2.16 11.46
N SER A 241 -23.98 2.69 11.30
CA SER A 241 -24.95 2.83 12.40
C SER A 241 -25.41 1.49 12.93
N PHE A 242 -25.72 0.55 12.04
CA PHE A 242 -26.10 -0.81 12.42
C PHE A 242 -24.96 -1.51 13.18
N TRP A 243 -23.73 -1.40 12.68
CA TRP A 243 -22.55 -1.96 13.34
C TRP A 243 -22.29 -1.34 14.72
N LYS A 244 -22.57 -0.04 14.91
CA LYS A 244 -22.48 0.60 16.24
C LYS A 244 -23.33 -0.09 17.29
N HIS A 245 -24.55 -0.46 16.94
CA HIS A 245 -25.45 -1.15 17.88
C HIS A 245 -25.04 -2.60 18.16
N LEU A 246 -24.29 -3.22 17.24
CA LEU A 246 -23.92 -4.64 17.36
C LEU A 246 -22.65 -4.88 18.18
N ILE A 247 -21.65 -3.98 18.10
CA ILE A 247 -20.34 -4.16 18.76
C ILE A 247 -20.29 -3.52 20.13
N LEU A 248 -20.97 -2.38 20.30
CA LEU A 248 -20.87 -1.55 21.48
C LEU A 248 -22.21 -1.59 22.24
N PRO A 249 -22.38 -2.52 23.20
CA PRO A 249 -23.48 -2.46 24.14
C PRO A 249 -23.45 -1.15 24.95
#